data_AF-A0A1Q9RSQ5-F1
#
_entry.id   AF-A0A1Q9RSQ5-F1
#
_cell.length_a   1.000
_cell.length_b   1.000
_cell.length_c   1.000
_cell.angle_alpha   90.00
_cell.angle_beta   90.00
_cell.angle_gamma   90.00
#
_symmetry.space_group_name_H-M   'P 1'
#
loop_
_entity.id
_entity.type
_entity.pdbx_description
1 polymer ?
#
loop_
_entity_poly.entity_id
_entity_poly.type
_entity_poly.pdbx_seq_one_letter_code
_entity_poly.pdbx_strand_id
1 'polypeptide(L)'
;MRALVALVRAMRAERPDVVVTRGYNAEALGRIAAALTRVPRAVVWVHNATDITPRGRVRPVVDRLLEPVTSAYYGVAHAQRPYLVDHLGHPAEKVEIIHNGVDPTLFTPGRLPGP
;
A
#
# COMPACT_ATOMS: atom_id res chain seq x y z
N MET A 1 -15.31 -6.07 11.89
CA MET A 1 -16.26 -6.58 10.87
C MET A 1 -17.15 -5.53 10.20
N ARG A 2 -17.75 -4.56 10.93
CA ARG A 2 -18.62 -3.54 10.30
C ARG A 2 -17.97 -2.77 9.13
N ALA A 3 -16.69 -2.40 9.27
CA ALA A 3 -15.94 -1.71 8.21
C ALA A 3 -15.84 -2.52 6.91
N LEU A 4 -15.61 -3.84 6.99
CA LEU A 4 -15.55 -4.70 5.80
C LEU A 4 -16.89 -4.76 5.08
N VAL A 5 -17.99 -4.90 5.82
CA VAL A 5 -19.34 -4.89 5.25
C VAL A 5 -19.64 -3.57 4.55
N ALA A 6 -19.24 -2.44 5.15
CA ALA A 6 -19.39 -1.13 4.55
C ALA A 6 -18.57 -0.99 3.25
N LEU A 7 -17.31 -1.44 3.25
CA LEU A 7 -16.46 -1.43 2.06
C LEU A 7 -17.02 -2.29 0.93
N VAL A 8 -17.48 -3.51 1.23
CA VAL A 8 -18.10 -4.40 0.23
C VAL A 8 -19.37 -3.76 -0.35
N ARG A 9 -20.20 -3.11 0.46
CA ARG A 9 -21.39 -2.40 -0.03
C ARG A 9 -21.01 -1.23 -0.92
N ALA A 10 -20.05 -0.41 -0.50
CA ALA A 10 -19.56 0.72 -1.28
C ALA A 10 -18.99 0.28 -2.63
N MET A 11 -18.11 -0.73 -2.65
CA MET A 11 -17.50 -1.24 -3.89
C MET A 11 -18.53 -1.90 -4.84
N ARG A 12 -19.58 -2.54 -4.32
CA ARG A 12 -20.68 -3.08 -5.16
C ARG A 12 -21.52 -1.98 -5.79
N ALA A 13 -21.72 -0.88 -5.07
CA ALA A 13 -22.47 0.27 -5.56
C ALA A 13 -21.66 1.06 -6.60
N GLU A 14 -20.41 1.37 -6.28
CA GLU A 14 -19.52 2.18 -7.12
C GLU A 14 -18.95 1.41 -8.32
N ARG A 15 -18.72 0.10 -8.16
CA ARG A 15 -18.08 -0.79 -9.16
C ARG A 15 -16.73 -0.24 -9.67
N PRO A 16 -15.77 0.03 -8.77
CA PRO A 16 -14.49 0.60 -9.20
C PRO A 16 -13.70 -0.39 -10.04
N ASP A 17 -12.98 0.14 -11.05
CA ASP A 17 -12.01 -0.63 -11.82
C ASP A 17 -10.71 -0.86 -11.03
N VAL A 18 -10.37 0.07 -10.14
CA VAL A 18 -9.15 0.06 -9.33
C VAL A 18 -9.46 0.42 -7.88
N VAL A 19 -8.89 -0.35 -6.95
CA VAL A 19 -8.87 -0.02 -5.53
C VAL A 19 -7.43 0.23 -5.08
N VAL A 20 -7.17 1.42 -4.57
CA VAL A 20 -5.89 1.80 -3.97
C VAL A 20 -6.03 1.76 -2.45
N THR A 21 -5.16 1.02 -1.78
CA THR A 21 -5.14 0.93 -0.32
C THR A 21 -3.86 1.48 0.26
N ARG A 22 -3.97 2.14 1.42
CA ARG A 22 -2.85 2.76 2.14
C ARG A 22 -3.04 2.58 3.64
N GLY A 23 -2.02 2.07 4.30
CA GLY A 23 -2.00 1.97 5.75
C GLY A 23 -2.62 0.66 6.27
N TYR A 24 -2.16 0.26 7.45
CA TYR A 24 -2.25 -1.11 7.96
C TYR A 24 -3.63 -1.79 7.82
N ASN A 25 -4.66 -1.24 8.48
CA ASN A 25 -6.00 -1.84 8.50
C ASN A 25 -6.73 -1.69 7.16
N ALA A 26 -6.47 -0.59 6.44
CA ALA A 26 -7.10 -0.32 5.15
C ALA A 26 -6.56 -1.25 4.06
N GLU A 27 -5.28 -1.60 4.10
CA GLU A 27 -4.68 -2.56 3.17
C GLU A 27 -5.27 -3.95 3.28
N ALA A 28 -5.45 -4.48 4.50
CA ALA A 28 -6.05 -5.79 4.68
C ALA A 28 -7.54 -5.77 4.30
N LEU A 29 -8.33 -4.88 4.91
CA LEU A 29 -9.78 -4.84 4.69
C LEU A 29 -10.16 -4.41 3.27
N GLY A 30 -9.43 -3.47 2.68
CA GLY A 30 -9.65 -3.00 1.33
C GLY A 30 -9.35 -4.05 0.27
N ARG A 31 -8.24 -4.80 0.41
CA ARG A 31 -7.94 -5.93 -0.49
C ARG A 31 -8.94 -7.08 -0.35
N ILE A 32 -9.35 -7.41 0.88
CA ILE A 32 -10.40 -8.42 1.11
C ILE A 32 -11.70 -7.96 0.45
N ALA A 33 -12.11 -6.71 0.63
CA ALA A 33 -13.32 -6.18 0.02
C ALA A 33 -13.23 -6.22 -1.52
N ALA A 34 -12.11 -5.77 -2.10
CA ALA A 34 -11.85 -5.78 -3.53
C ALA A 34 -11.93 -7.20 -4.12
N ALA A 35 -11.35 -8.19 -3.43
CA ALA A 35 -11.44 -9.60 -3.83
C ALA A 35 -12.90 -10.12 -3.77
N LEU A 36 -13.63 -9.82 -2.69
CA LEU A 36 -15.04 -10.22 -2.53
C LEU A 36 -15.99 -9.58 -3.55
N THR A 37 -15.62 -8.41 -4.08
CA THR A 37 -16.39 -7.68 -5.11
C THR A 37 -15.81 -7.82 -6.51
N ARG A 38 -14.75 -8.61 -6.70
CA ARG A 38 -14.08 -8.86 -7.98
C ARG A 38 -13.64 -7.58 -8.70
N VAL A 39 -13.10 -6.63 -7.94
CA VAL A 39 -12.47 -5.44 -8.54
C VAL A 39 -11.32 -5.89 -9.45
N PRO A 40 -11.23 -5.38 -10.69
CA PRO A 40 -10.20 -5.81 -11.63
C PRO A 40 -8.77 -5.61 -11.14
N ARG A 41 -8.49 -4.49 -10.46
CA ARG A 41 -7.16 -4.14 -9.96
C ARG A 41 -7.19 -3.70 -8.50
N ALA A 42 -6.39 -4.34 -7.65
CA ALA A 42 -6.20 -3.92 -6.26
C ALA A 42 -4.72 -3.65 -6.01
N VAL A 43 -4.37 -2.44 -5.57
CA VAL A 43 -2.99 -2.00 -5.39
C VAL A 43 -2.77 -1.48 -3.97
N VAL A 44 -1.54 -1.63 -3.48
CA VAL A 44 -1.12 -1.16 -2.16
C VAL A 44 -0.08 -0.06 -2.34
N TRP A 45 -0.32 1.09 -1.71
CA TRP A 45 0.61 2.22 -1.75
C TRP A 45 1.39 2.31 -0.44
N VAL A 46 2.70 2.07 -0.52
CA VAL A 46 3.61 1.99 0.62
C VAL A 46 4.44 3.28 0.72
N HIS A 47 4.00 4.19 1.59
CA HIS A 47 4.73 5.45 1.82
C HIS A 47 5.83 5.36 2.89
N ASN A 48 5.90 4.26 3.63
CA ASN A 48 6.85 4.12 4.73
C ASN A 48 8.05 3.29 4.28
N ALA A 49 9.26 3.75 4.62
CA ALA A 49 10.49 2.99 4.42
C ALA A 49 10.82 2.08 5.61
N THR A 50 10.13 2.27 6.74
CA THR A 50 10.29 1.53 7.98
C THR A 50 8.98 1.54 8.76
N ASP A 51 8.74 0.51 9.58
CA ASP A 51 7.67 0.56 10.58
C ASP A 51 8.21 1.13 11.88
N ILE A 52 7.47 2.09 12.45
CA ILE A 52 7.78 2.69 13.76
C ILE A 52 7.56 1.67 14.90
N THR A 53 6.75 0.64 14.66
CA THR A 53 6.43 -0.43 15.61
C THR A 53 6.77 -1.81 15.03
N PRO A 54 7.30 -2.76 15.82
CA PRO A 54 7.58 -4.11 15.36
C PRO A 54 6.34 -4.76 14.73
N ARG A 55 6.51 -5.35 13.54
CA ARG A 55 5.43 -6.11 12.90
C ARG A 55 5.06 -7.30 13.77
N GLY A 56 3.82 -7.35 14.22
CA GLY A 56 3.28 -8.56 14.84
C GLY A 56 3.31 -9.74 13.85
N ARG A 57 3.47 -10.97 14.36
CA ARG A 57 3.59 -12.20 13.53
C ARG A 57 2.41 -12.45 12.58
N VAL A 58 1.25 -11.84 12.84
CA VAL A 58 0.04 -11.98 12.02
C VAL A 58 0.17 -11.24 10.69
N ARG A 59 0.95 -10.15 10.63
CA ARG A 59 0.97 -9.27 9.47
C ARG A 59 1.57 -9.92 8.21
N PRO A 60 2.76 -10.56 8.26
CA PRO A 60 3.31 -11.25 7.10
C PRO A 60 2.39 -12.35 6.56
N VAL A 61 1.64 -13.02 7.45
CA VAL A 61 0.67 -14.05 7.06
C VAL A 61 -0.48 -13.44 6.27
N VAL A 62 -1.06 -12.33 6.75
CA VAL A 62 -2.13 -11.62 6.05
C VAL A 62 -1.65 -11.10 4.69
N ASP A 63 -0.45 -10.50 4.64
CA ASP A 63 0.10 -9.98 3.38
C ASP A 63 0.33 -11.11 2.36
N ARG A 64 0.85 -12.27 2.80
CA ARG A 64 1.02 -13.44 1.94
C ARG A 64 -0.31 -14.03 1.46
N LEU A 65 -1.34 -14.05 2.30
CA LEU A 65 -2.67 -14.53 1.90
C LEU A 65 -3.36 -13.60 0.89
N LEU A 66 -3.07 -12.29 0.96
CA LEU A 66 -3.65 -11.29 0.08
C LEU A 66 -2.79 -10.99 -1.16
N GLU A 67 -1.58 -11.53 -1.23
CA GLU A 67 -0.67 -11.37 -2.37
C GLU A 67 -1.30 -11.79 -3.71
N PRO A 68 -2.03 -12.93 -3.84
CA PRO A 68 -2.58 -13.36 -5.12
C PRO A 68 -3.63 -12.40 -5.69
N VAL A 69 -4.33 -11.68 -4.80
CA VAL A 69 -5.34 -10.68 -5.17
C VAL A 69 -4.78 -9.26 -5.22
N THR A 70 -3.49 -9.07 -4.93
CA THR A 70 -2.81 -7.78 -5.04
C THR A 70 -2.11 -7.71 -6.39
N SER A 71 -2.47 -6.71 -7.20
CA SER A 71 -1.92 -6.49 -8.53
C SER A 71 -0.53 -5.86 -8.49
N ALA A 72 -0.32 -4.86 -7.62
CA ALA A 72 0.95 -4.14 -7.51
C ALA A 72 1.13 -3.49 -6.13
N TYR A 73 2.38 -3.25 -5.78
CA TYR A 73 2.86 -2.50 -4.61
C TYR A 73 3.63 -1.28 -5.11
N TYR A 74 3.17 -0.08 -4.76
CA TYR A 74 3.81 1.17 -5.14
C TYR A 74 4.64 1.74 -3.99
N GLY A 75 5.95 1.86 -4.18
CA GLY A 75 6.85 2.62 -3.31
C GLY A 75 7.04 4.04 -3.82
N VAL A 76 7.49 4.95 -2.96
CA VAL A 76 7.70 6.38 -3.29
C VAL A 76 9.17 6.77 -3.53
N ALA A 77 10.10 5.86 -3.27
CA ALA A 77 11.52 6.05 -3.53
C ALA A 77 12.22 4.71 -3.84
N HIS A 78 13.19 4.72 -4.76
CA HIS A 78 13.98 3.52 -5.09
C HIS A 78 14.68 2.91 -3.87
N ALA A 79 15.07 3.74 -2.90
CA ALA A 79 15.67 3.29 -1.64
C ALA A 79 14.75 2.38 -0.80
N GLN A 80 13.43 2.39 -1.03
CA GLN A 80 12.49 1.49 -0.33
C GLN A 80 12.47 0.08 -0.91
N ARG A 81 13.00 -0.15 -2.11
CA ARG A 81 12.88 -1.44 -2.81
C ARG A 81 13.41 -2.62 -1.97
N PRO A 82 14.60 -2.53 -1.32
CA PRO A 82 15.09 -3.61 -0.46
C PRO A 82 14.16 -3.88 0.73
N TYR A 83 13.57 -2.84 1.31
CA TYR A 83 12.58 -3.02 2.38
C TYR A 83 11.34 -3.75 1.85
N LEU A 84 10.77 -3.32 0.72
CA LEU A 84 9.57 -3.91 0.13
C LEU A 84 9.75 -5.39 -0.25
N VAL A 85 10.88 -5.72 -0.88
CA VAL A 85 11.15 -7.06 -1.40
C VAL A 85 11.76 -7.95 -0.31
N ASP A 86 12.87 -7.53 0.29
CA ASP A 86 13.66 -8.39 1.16
C ASP A 86 13.10 -8.44 2.59
N HIS A 87 12.61 -7.31 3.11
CA HIS A 87 12.06 -7.25 4.48
C HIS A 87 10.57 -7.61 4.54
N LEU A 88 9.74 -7.14 3.60
CA LEU A 88 8.30 -7.45 3.60
C LEU A 88 7.95 -8.72 2.84
N GLY A 89 8.86 -9.21 1.99
CA GLY A 89 8.63 -10.40 1.17
C GLY A 89 7.65 -10.16 0.02
N HIS A 90 7.46 -8.93 -0.46
CA HIS A 90 6.63 -8.68 -1.63
C HIS A 90 7.34 -9.17 -2.91
N PRO A 91 6.62 -9.78 -3.87
CA PRO A 91 7.23 -10.22 -5.13
C PRO A 91 7.82 -9.04 -5.89
N ALA A 92 9.10 -9.13 -6.29
CA ALA A 92 9.83 -8.03 -6.90
C ALA A 92 9.22 -7.54 -8.23
N GLU A 93 8.56 -8.44 -8.95
CA GLU A 93 7.83 -8.20 -10.18
C GLU A 93 6.53 -7.42 -9.98
N LYS A 94 6.00 -7.38 -8.75
CA LYS A 94 4.83 -6.58 -8.36
C LYS A 94 5.20 -5.27 -7.68
N VAL A 95 6.49 -5.00 -7.45
CA VAL A 95 6.96 -3.79 -6.78
C VAL A 95 7.39 -2.75 -7.82
N GLU A 96 6.65 -1.64 -7.86
CA GLU A 96 6.88 -0.50 -8.73
C GLU A 96 7.18 0.76 -7.89
N ILE A 97 7.99 1.67 -8.40
CA ILE A 97 8.32 2.93 -7.71
C ILE A 97 7.67 4.09 -8.47
N ILE A 98 6.81 4.83 -7.78
CA ILE A 98 6.23 6.08 -8.25
C ILE A 98 6.62 7.17 -7.27
N HIS A 99 7.55 8.04 -7.68
CA HIS A 99 7.99 9.16 -6.87
C HIS A 99 6.83 10.09 -6.51
N ASN A 100 6.84 10.63 -5.29
CA ASN A 100 5.87 11.65 -4.90
C ASN A 100 6.00 12.87 -5.83
N GLY A 101 4.88 13.42 -6.25
CA GLY A 101 4.81 14.66 -7.03
C GLY A 101 5.14 15.89 -6.17
N VAL A 102 6.39 15.99 -5.75
CA VAL A 102 6.94 17.16 -5.06
C VAL A 102 7.89 17.82 -6.04
N ASP A 103 7.73 19.12 -6.27
CA ASP A 103 8.70 19.90 -7.04
C ASP A 103 9.97 20.09 -6.19
N PRO A 104 11.09 19.43 -6.53
CA PRO A 104 12.30 19.53 -5.72
C PRO A 104 12.89 20.94 -5.75
N THR A 105 12.58 21.74 -6.77
CA THR A 105 13.12 23.10 -6.91
C THR A 105 12.58 24.07 -5.86
N LEU A 106 11.44 23.74 -5.23
CA LEU A 106 10.88 24.48 -4.11
C LEU A 106 11.63 24.24 -2.79
N PHE A 107 12.55 23.28 -2.74
CA PHE A 107 13.28 22.88 -1.54
C PHE A 107 14.79 22.97 -1.75
N THR A 108 15.49 23.70 -0.87
CA THR A 108 16.95 23.73 -0.87
C THR A 108 17.48 22.79 0.23
N PRO A 109 18.18 21.70 -0.11
CA PRO A 109 18.79 20.82 0.88
C PRO A 109 19.75 21.61 1.79
N GLY A 110 19.54 21.55 3.11
CA GLY A 110 20.44 22.18 4.10
C GLY A 110 20.00 23.54 4.65
N ARG A 111 18.88 24.13 4.21
CA ARG A 111 18.31 25.31 4.84
C ARG A 111 17.28 24.88 5.90
N LEU A 112 17.65 24.90 7.17
CA LEU A 112 16.66 24.89 8.25
C LEU A 112 15.82 26.18 8.13
N PRO A 113 14.50 26.15 8.37
CA PRO A 113 13.74 27.38 8.53
C PRO A 113 14.44 28.22 9.61
N GLY A 114 14.68 29.50 9.31
CA GLY A 114 15.23 30.45 10.27
C GLY A 114 14.35 30.53 11.53
N PRO A 115 14.90 31.04 12.64
CA PRO A 115 14.17 31.15 13.91
C PRO A 115 12.85 31.92 13.77
#